data_AF-A0A0C3DBB3-F1
#
_entry.id   AF-A0A0C3DBB3-F1
#
_cell.length_a   1.000
_cell.length_b   1.000
_cell.length_c   1.000
_cell.angle_alpha   90.00
_cell.angle_beta   90.00
_cell.angle_gamma   90.00
#
_symmetry.space_group_name_H-M   'P 1'
#
loop_
_entity.id
_entity.type
_entity.pdbx_description
1 polymer ?
#
loop_
_entity_poly.entity_id
_entity_poly.type
_entity_poly.pdbx_seq_one_letter_code
_entity_poly.pdbx_strand_id
1 'polypeptide(L)'
;MPTFEEAAVDSKKLTSKPSNDDLLQLYALYKVANGEDITKAEAPGTFDFKGKAKKAAWQKVVDEGISADVAKERYVALVEEMKKKYGYDANKVPEAVGGS
;
A
#
# COMPACT_ATOMS: atom_id res chain seq x y z
N MET A 1 -16.12 5.51 8.69
CA MET A 1 -15.05 4.77 7.97
C MET A 1 -13.80 5.61 8.07
N PRO A 2 -12.62 5.03 8.33
CA PRO A 2 -11.37 5.79 8.34
C PRO A 2 -11.18 6.47 6.98
N THR A 3 -10.65 7.69 6.97
CA THR A 3 -10.21 8.31 5.71
C THR A 3 -8.99 7.57 5.17
N PHE A 4 -8.73 7.73 3.86
CA PHE A 4 -7.53 7.17 3.24
C PHE A 4 -6.23 7.63 3.93
N GLU A 5 -6.17 8.90 4.34
CA GLU A 5 -5.02 9.46 5.06
C GLU A 5 -4.86 8.80 6.44
N GLU A 6 -5.95 8.64 7.18
CA GLU A 6 -5.94 7.92 8.46
C GLU A 6 -5.51 6.46 8.29
N ALA A 7 -6.04 5.76 7.29
CA ALA A 7 -5.64 4.40 6.96
C ALA A 7 -4.15 4.33 6.59
N ALA A 8 -3.63 5.32 5.86
CA ALA A 8 -2.22 5.38 5.49
C ALA A 8 -1.31 5.57 6.72
N VAL A 9 -1.77 6.36 7.70
CA VAL A 9 -1.09 6.48 8.99
C VAL A 9 -1.19 5.19 9.79
N ASP A 10 -2.38 4.60 9.88
CA ASP A 10 -2.65 3.38 10.64
C ASP A 10 -1.89 2.17 10.11
N SER A 11 -1.69 2.08 8.79
CA SER A 11 -0.88 1.02 8.17
C SER A 11 0.57 1.00 8.69
N LYS A 12 1.08 2.14 9.16
CA LYS A 12 2.43 2.27 9.76
C LYS A 12 2.46 2.03 11.27
N LYS A 13 1.27 1.92 11.88
CA LYS A 13 1.06 1.67 13.32
C LYS A 13 0.72 0.20 13.62
N LEU A 14 0.84 -0.67 12.62
CA LEU A 14 0.70 -2.11 12.82
C LEU A 14 1.77 -2.62 13.79
N THR A 15 1.36 -3.49 14.70
CA THR A 15 2.26 -4.05 15.73
C THR A 15 3.14 -5.15 15.19
N SER A 16 2.66 -5.88 14.17
CA SER A 16 3.45 -6.88 13.45
C SER A 16 3.78 -6.42 12.05
N LYS A 17 4.91 -6.90 11.53
CA LYS A 17 5.33 -6.64 10.16
C LYS A 17 4.38 -7.34 9.19
N PRO A 18 3.70 -6.60 8.30
CA PRO A 18 2.85 -7.22 7.29
C PRO A 18 3.66 -8.02 6.27
N SER A 19 3.00 -8.94 5.59
CA SER A 19 3.65 -9.74 4.55
C SER A 19 4.02 -8.85 3.36
N ASN A 20 5.00 -9.30 2.58
CA ASN A 20 5.42 -8.57 1.39
C ASN A 20 4.25 -8.37 0.41
N ASP A 21 3.34 -9.34 0.29
CA ASP A 21 2.16 -9.24 -0.57
C ASP A 21 1.19 -8.12 -0.13
N ASP A 22 0.87 -8.04 1.16
CA ASP A 22 0.02 -6.97 1.71
C ASP A 22 0.67 -5.59 1.51
N LEU A 23 2.00 -5.49 1.70
CA LEU A 23 2.76 -4.26 1.45
C LEU A 23 2.71 -3.85 -0.03
N LEU A 24 2.78 -4.81 -0.95
CA LEU A 24 2.68 -4.58 -2.38
C LEU A 24 1.28 -4.11 -2.77
N GLN A 25 0.23 -4.71 -2.22
CA GLN A 25 -1.15 -4.27 -2.43
C GLN A 25 -1.40 -2.88 -1.88
N LEU A 26 -0.96 -2.59 -0.64
CA LEU A 26 -1.04 -1.24 -0.07
C LEU A 26 -0.35 -0.22 -0.98
N TYR A 27 0.87 -0.52 -1.44
CA TYR A 27 1.61 0.34 -2.34
C TYR A 27 0.84 0.59 -3.65
N ALA A 28 0.36 -0.48 -4.30
CA ALA A 28 -0.38 -0.40 -5.55
C ALA A 28 -1.66 0.46 -5.42
N LEU A 29 -2.48 0.17 -4.41
CA LEU A 29 -3.71 0.91 -4.13
C LEU A 29 -3.41 2.36 -3.78
N TYR A 30 -2.37 2.63 -2.99
CA TYR A 30 -1.95 3.98 -2.65
C TYR A 30 -1.58 4.80 -3.89
N LYS A 31 -0.80 4.24 -4.81
CA LYS A 31 -0.38 4.94 -6.04
C LYS A 31 -1.59 5.29 -6.92
N VAL A 32 -2.53 4.36 -7.12
CA VAL A 32 -3.76 4.61 -7.90
C VAL A 32 -4.71 5.57 -7.18
N ALA A 33 -4.84 5.45 -5.86
CA ALA A 33 -5.63 6.37 -5.02
C ALA A 33 -5.13 7.82 -5.09
N ASN A 34 -3.83 8.02 -5.27
CA ASN A 34 -3.21 9.33 -5.48
C ASN A 34 -3.31 9.81 -6.93
N GLY A 35 -3.87 9.00 -7.85
CA GLY A 35 -3.91 9.30 -9.27
C GLY A 35 -2.52 9.32 -9.91
N GLU A 36 -1.55 8.60 -9.34
CA GLU A 36 -0.23 8.51 -9.95
C GLU A 36 -0.28 7.66 -11.22
N ASP A 37 0.56 8.03 -12.18
CA ASP A 37 0.64 7.36 -13.47
C ASP A 37 1.79 6.34 -13.49
N ILE A 38 1.46 5.09 -13.76
CA ILE A 38 2.44 4.00 -13.77
C ILE A 38 3.47 4.10 -14.89
N THR A 39 3.16 4.82 -15.98
CA THR A 39 4.11 5.04 -17.08
C THR A 39 5.20 6.04 -16.68
N LYS A 40 4.92 6.89 -15.68
CA LYS A 40 5.90 7.80 -15.08
C LYS A 40 6.78 7.13 -14.02
N ALA A 41 6.42 5.93 -13.59
CA ALA A 41 7.20 5.18 -12.63
C ALA A 41 8.54 4.75 -13.23
N GLU A 42 9.64 4.99 -12.52
CA GLU A 42 10.94 4.48 -12.92
C GLU A 42 10.91 2.96 -13.05
N ALA A 43 11.43 2.46 -14.17
CA ALA A 43 11.54 1.04 -14.41
C ALA A 43 12.56 0.45 -13.42
N PRO A 44 12.17 -0.55 -12.61
CA PRO A 44 13.10 -1.18 -11.68
C PRO A 44 14.24 -1.83 -12.45
N GLY A 45 15.47 -1.69 -11.92
CA GLY A 45 16.66 -2.29 -12.52
C GLY A 45 16.56 -3.81 -12.62
N THR A 46 17.40 -4.42 -13.45
CA THR A 46 17.35 -5.88 -13.73
C THR A 46 17.42 -6.74 -12.47
N PHE A 47 18.20 -6.29 -11.47
CA PHE A 47 18.40 -6.95 -10.18
C PHE A 47 17.45 -6.48 -9.07
N ASP A 48 16.55 -5.53 -9.34
CA ASP A 48 15.63 -4.97 -8.35
C ASP A 48 14.30 -5.75 -8.30
N PHE A 49 14.33 -6.90 -7.63
CA PHE A 49 13.16 -7.77 -7.51
C PHE A 49 12.00 -7.12 -6.74
N LYS A 50 12.30 -6.30 -5.73
CA LYS A 50 11.29 -5.61 -4.93
C LYS A 50 10.55 -4.54 -5.74
N GLY A 51 11.26 -3.72 -6.50
CA GLY A 51 10.67 -2.71 -7.38
C GLY A 51 9.91 -3.33 -8.53
N LYS A 52 10.39 -4.45 -9.09
CA LYS A 52 9.62 -5.26 -10.06
C LYS A 52 8.29 -5.71 -9.48
N ALA A 53 8.29 -6.24 -8.25
CA ALA A 53 7.06 -6.66 -7.59
C ALA A 53 6.11 -5.47 -7.31
N LYS A 54 6.64 -4.33 -6.84
CA LYS A 54 5.87 -3.10 -6.62
C LYS A 54 5.19 -2.60 -7.89
N LYS A 55 5.96 -2.52 -8.99
CA LYS A 55 5.46 -2.11 -10.29
C LYS A 55 4.44 -3.10 -10.83
N ALA A 56 4.66 -4.40 -10.66
CA ALA A 56 3.71 -5.44 -11.07
C ALA A 56 2.39 -5.35 -10.30
N ALA A 57 2.43 -5.18 -8.98
CA ALA A 57 1.24 -5.02 -8.16
C ALA A 57 0.47 -3.74 -8.54
N TRP A 58 1.17 -2.62 -8.74
CA TRP A 58 0.56 -1.39 -9.21
C TRP A 58 -0.06 -1.56 -10.60
N GLN A 59 0.65 -2.20 -11.54
CA GLN A 59 0.14 -2.44 -12.88
C GLN A 59 -1.13 -3.27 -12.87
N LYS A 60 -1.23 -4.26 -11.97
CA LYS A 60 -2.43 -5.08 -11.79
C LYS A 60 -3.64 -4.24 -11.40
N VAL A 61 -3.48 -3.31 -10.46
CA VAL A 61 -4.57 -2.41 -10.03
C VAL A 61 -4.94 -1.41 -11.14
N VAL A 62 -3.96 -0.93 -11.91
CA VAL A 62 -4.21 -0.06 -13.08
C VAL A 62 -4.94 -0.81 -14.18
N ASP A 63 -4.59 -2.07 -14.42
CA ASP A 63 -5.23 -2.96 -15.41
C ASP A 63 -6.68 -3.29 -15.04
N GLU A 64 -6.99 -3.39 -13.74
CA GLU A 64 -8.38 -3.46 -13.27
C GLU A 64 -9.21 -2.21 -13.65
N GLY A 65 -8.57 -1.09 -13.99
CA GLY A 65 -9.27 0.13 -14.42
C GLY A 65 -10.06 0.82 -13.31
N ILE A 66 -9.66 0.63 -12.05
CA ILE A 66 -10.35 1.24 -10.91
C ILE A 66 -10.04 2.73 -10.80
N SER A 67 -11.04 3.52 -10.39
CA SER A 67 -10.85 4.95 -10.09
C SER A 67 -10.11 5.16 -8.77
N ALA A 68 -9.56 6.37 -8.60
CA ALA A 68 -8.85 6.75 -7.37
C ALA A 68 -9.72 6.56 -6.11
N ASP A 69 -11.02 6.84 -6.19
CA ASP A 69 -11.96 6.67 -5.07
C ASP A 69 -12.13 5.19 -4.67
N VAL A 70 -12.30 4.31 -5.66
CA VAL A 70 -12.38 2.85 -5.43
C VAL A 70 -11.06 2.33 -4.85
N ALA A 71 -9.92 2.85 -5.31
CA ALA A 71 -8.61 2.49 -4.76
C ALA A 71 -8.48 2.93 -3.30
N LYS A 72 -8.99 4.11 -2.92
CA LYS A 72 -9.04 4.58 -1.52
C LYS A 72 -9.91 3.67 -0.67
N GLU A 73 -11.10 3.30 -1.13
CA GLU A 73 -12.00 2.40 -0.40
C GLU A 73 -11.35 1.02 -0.16
N ARG A 74 -10.75 0.43 -1.21
CA ARG A 74 -10.02 -0.83 -1.10
C ARG A 74 -8.80 -0.72 -0.17
N TYR A 75 -8.10 0.41 -0.20
CA TYR A 75 -6.97 0.67 0.68
C TYR A 75 -7.39 0.68 2.15
N VAL A 76 -8.47 1.42 2.47
CA VAL A 76 -9.02 1.48 3.84
C VAL A 76 -9.43 0.08 4.30
N ALA A 77 -10.17 -0.67 3.47
CA ALA A 77 -10.58 -2.03 3.80
C ALA A 77 -9.38 -2.96 4.06
N LEU A 78 -8.33 -2.87 3.24
CA LEU A 78 -7.10 -3.65 3.41
C LEU A 78 -6.40 -3.30 4.73
N VAL A 79 -6.25 -2.01 5.04
CA VAL A 79 -5.65 -1.59 6.31
C VAL A 79 -6.46 -2.11 7.50
N GLU A 80 -7.79 -2.05 7.45
CA GLU A 80 -8.63 -2.59 8.53
C GLU A 80 -8.45 -4.12 8.71
N GLU A 81 -8.31 -4.87 7.63
CA GLU A 81 -7.97 -6.30 7.69
C GLU A 81 -6.57 -6.51 8.29
N MET A 82 -5.60 -5.72 7.87
CA MET A 82 -4.23 -5.79 8.40
C MET A 82 -4.18 -5.45 9.89
N LYS A 83 -4.97 -4.48 10.37
CA LYS A 83 -5.10 -4.15 11.79
C LYS A 83 -5.58 -5.36 12.60
N LYS A 84 -6.52 -6.14 12.06
CA LYS A 84 -7.00 -7.38 12.70
C LYS A 84 -5.98 -8.51 12.64
N LYS A 85 -5.27 -8.64 11.52
CA LYS A 85 -4.34 -9.75 11.25
C LYS A 85 -2.98 -9.59 11.94
N TYR A 86 -2.45 -8.37 11.95
CA TYR A 86 -1.10 -8.03 12.45
C TYR A 86 -1.12 -7.33 13.82
N GLY A 87 -2.32 -6.96 14.28
CA GLY A 87 -2.51 -6.10 15.44
C GLY A 87 -2.24 -4.63 15.12
N TYR A 88 -2.90 -3.76 15.86
CA TYR A 88 -2.86 -2.31 15.67
C TYR A 88 -2.71 -1.62 17.01
N ASP A 89 -1.81 -0.65 17.08
CA ASP A 89 -1.64 0.17 18.26
C ASP A 89 -1.70 1.65 17.88
N ALA A 90 -2.76 2.34 18.32
CA ALA A 90 -2.99 3.75 17.99
C ALA A 90 -1.90 4.69 18.56
N ASN A 91 -1.22 4.27 19.63
CA ASN A 91 -0.16 5.01 20.31
C ASN A 91 1.23 4.73 19.73
N LYS A 92 1.37 3.69 18.89
CA LYS A 92 2.62 3.38 18.21
C LYS A 92 3.02 4.54 17.30
N VAL A 93 4.27 4.95 17.41
CA VAL A 93 4.87 5.93 16.50
C VAL A 93 4.95 5.29 15.12
N PRO A 94 4.44 5.93 14.06
CA PRO A 94 4.48 5.38 12.71
C PRO A 94 5.93 5.18 12.29
N GLU A 95 6.38 3.93 12.24
CA GLU A 95 7.71 3.61 11.72
C GLU A 95 7.69 3.76 10.19
N ALA A 96 8.74 4.37 9.64
CA ALA A 96 8.91 4.41 8.20
C ALA A 96 9.13 2.97 7.71
N VAL A 97 8.13 2.43 6.99
CA VAL A 97 8.21 1.11 6.35
C VAL A 97 9.21 1.21 5.19
N GLY A 98 10.50 1.14 5.50
CA GLY A 98 11.56 1.45 4.54
C GLY A 98 12.97 1.50 5.09
N GLY A 99 13.19 1.30 6.39
CA GLY A 99 14.53 1.08 6.93
C GLY A 99 15.04 -0.30 6.56
N SER A 100 15.96 -0.37 5.60
CA SER A 100 17.03 -1.36 5.61
C SER A 100 18.29 -0.65 6.07
#